data_AF-A0A521UIY5-F1
#
_entry.id   AF-A0A521UIY5-F1
#
_cell.length_a   1.000
_cell.length_b   1.000
_cell.length_c   1.000
_cell.angle_alpha   90.00
_cell.angle_beta   90.00
_cell.angle_gamma   90.00
#
_symmetry.space_group_name_H-M   'P 1'
#
loop_
_entity.id
_entity.type
_entity.pdbx_description
1 polymer ?
#
loop_
_entity_poly.entity_id
_entity_poly.type
_entity_poly.pdbx_seq_one_letter_code
_entity_poly.pdbx_strand_id
1 'polypeptide(L)'
;MFANSGEVSAMMHATRRGAAGAVGMVEKDRRQPKDSAKRASATTHEGAAKAVRRAVRVLFCLSEERRGLGVSELAETVGMTKTTAHRMLSVLEDEGLILANPVTHRYEIGYGLVRIASKFLSSGDLPSTSLPYLHQLRDQCGETVVLSVRLGYQRIALLQVESTQELRCSTEIGSGLPLCKGALGKVLLAHLPPEDIEEIIQQYLGPTTIETETQKYELLTQLHQIREQGYAISHGERMPGGVGIAAPVKNPLGTVVASIAAYGPDRRLTQSRIQVLLPLVEQAAASISQALSERGT
;
A
#
# COMPACT_ATOMS: atom_id res chain seq x y z
N MET A 1 33.27 15.90 -70.77
CA MET A 1 34.40 15.21 -71.42
C MET A 1 34.36 13.76 -70.95
N PHE A 2 33.77 12.89 -71.77
CA PHE A 2 34.43 11.82 -72.57
C PHE A 2 34.92 10.67 -71.67
N ALA A 3 34.72 9.40 -71.95
CA ALA A 3 33.94 8.66 -72.95
C ALA A 3 34.08 7.15 -72.62
N ASN A 4 33.44 6.33 -73.46
CA ASN A 4 33.56 4.89 -73.68
C ASN A 4 32.62 3.97 -72.89
N SER A 5 31.99 2.94 -73.47
CA SER A 5 31.71 2.45 -74.85
C SER A 5 31.21 1.01 -74.65
N GLY A 6 30.25 0.42 -75.35
CA GLY A 6 29.54 0.84 -76.55
C GLY A 6 28.33 -0.08 -76.83
N GLU A 7 27.57 0.36 -77.82
CA GLU A 7 26.61 -0.40 -78.64
C GLU A 7 27.37 -1.45 -79.50
N VAL A 8 26.79 -2.45 -80.16
CA VAL A 8 25.78 -2.38 -81.24
C VAL A 8 25.21 -3.79 -81.53
N SER A 9 23.99 -3.82 -82.10
CA SER A 9 23.45 -4.79 -83.11
C SER A 9 22.39 -5.76 -82.58
N ALA A 10 21.19 -5.98 -83.16
CA ALA A 10 20.49 -5.56 -84.37
C ALA A 10 18.97 -5.77 -84.13
N MET A 11 18.06 -4.84 -84.48
CA MET A 11 17.25 -4.80 -85.72
C MET A 11 16.01 -5.73 -85.78
N MET A 12 14.84 -5.10 -85.55
CA MET A 12 13.59 -5.12 -86.33
C MET A 12 12.63 -6.34 -86.45
N HIS A 13 11.35 -5.97 -86.28
CA HIS A 13 10.10 -6.45 -86.89
C HIS A 13 9.30 -7.62 -86.26
N ALA A 14 8.27 -7.20 -85.51
CA ALA A 14 6.84 -7.32 -85.86
C ALA A 14 5.99 -8.50 -85.35
N THR A 15 4.81 -8.10 -84.84
CA THR A 15 3.49 -8.78 -84.92
C THR A 15 3.20 -9.97 -83.98
N ARG A 16 2.39 -9.75 -82.94
CA ARG A 16 0.93 -10.03 -82.90
C ARG A 16 0.42 -10.06 -81.45
N ARG A 17 -0.65 -9.30 -81.21
CA ARG A 17 -1.55 -9.44 -80.06
C ARG A 17 -2.44 -10.68 -80.25
N GLY A 18 -2.76 -11.38 -79.15
CA GLY A 18 -4.03 -12.10 -79.00
C GLY A 18 -3.96 -13.49 -78.34
N ALA A 19 -4.31 -13.57 -77.06
CA ALA A 19 -4.96 -14.71 -76.38
C ALA A 19 -5.42 -14.20 -74.98
N ALA A 20 -6.72 -14.02 -74.71
CA ALA A 20 -7.71 -15.02 -74.30
C ALA A 20 -7.57 -15.49 -72.83
N GLY A 21 -8.43 -14.91 -71.98
CA GLY A 21 -9.16 -15.48 -70.82
C GLY A 21 -8.48 -16.40 -69.80
N ALA A 22 -8.54 -16.01 -68.52
CA ALA A 22 -8.97 -16.89 -67.41
C ALA A 22 -9.30 -16.06 -66.16
N VAL A 23 -10.49 -16.31 -65.62
CA VAL A 23 -11.03 -15.80 -64.37
C VAL A 23 -10.30 -16.46 -63.20
N GLY A 24 -9.77 -15.66 -62.25
CA GLY A 24 -9.09 -16.15 -61.05
C GLY A 24 -9.69 -15.54 -59.79
N MET A 25 -10.16 -16.41 -58.89
CA MET A 25 -10.85 -16.16 -57.63
C MET A 25 -10.15 -15.16 -56.70
N VAL A 26 -10.93 -14.25 -56.12
CA VAL A 26 -10.58 -13.46 -54.94
C VAL A 26 -10.72 -14.38 -53.71
N GLU A 27 -9.60 -14.83 -53.18
CA GLU A 27 -9.54 -15.58 -51.92
C GLU A 27 -9.68 -14.59 -50.75
N LYS A 28 -10.87 -14.56 -50.16
CA LYS A 28 -11.24 -13.69 -49.04
C LYS A 28 -10.62 -14.28 -47.77
N ASP A 29 -9.58 -13.62 -47.26
CA ASP A 29 -8.91 -13.92 -45.99
C ASP A 29 -9.93 -14.03 -44.84
N ARG A 30 -10.32 -15.28 -44.50
CA ARG A 30 -11.20 -15.63 -43.39
C ARG A 30 -10.37 -15.63 -42.10
N ARG A 31 -10.16 -14.44 -41.51
CA ARG A 31 -9.76 -14.33 -40.10
C ARG A 31 -10.81 -15.04 -39.22
N GLN A 32 -10.37 -16.06 -38.49
CA GLN A 32 -11.23 -16.91 -37.67
C GLN A 32 -11.84 -16.12 -36.47
N PRO A 33 -13.13 -16.31 -36.13
CA PRO A 33 -13.85 -15.54 -35.10
C PRO A 33 -13.47 -15.86 -33.63
N LYS A 34 -12.52 -16.75 -33.36
CA LYS A 34 -12.12 -17.14 -31.98
C LYS A 34 -11.11 -16.17 -31.35
N ASP A 35 -10.26 -15.51 -32.13
CA ASP A 35 -9.25 -14.57 -31.61
C ASP A 35 -9.83 -13.19 -31.27
N SER A 36 -10.92 -12.78 -31.94
CA SER A 36 -11.60 -11.51 -31.67
C SER A 36 -12.37 -11.51 -30.35
N ALA A 37 -13.05 -12.61 -30.02
CA ALA A 37 -13.78 -12.76 -28.76
C ALA A 37 -12.83 -12.82 -27.55
N LYS A 38 -11.70 -13.50 -27.67
CA LYS A 38 -10.69 -13.63 -26.60
C LYS A 38 -9.93 -12.32 -26.36
N ARG A 39 -9.67 -11.53 -27.42
CA ARG A 39 -9.11 -10.18 -27.30
C ARG A 39 -10.11 -9.18 -26.73
N ALA A 40 -11.38 -9.24 -27.13
CA ALA A 40 -12.42 -8.38 -26.58
C ALA A 40 -12.70 -8.67 -25.10
N SER A 41 -12.69 -9.93 -24.66
CA SER A 41 -12.84 -10.26 -23.24
C SER A 41 -11.64 -9.80 -22.41
N ALA A 42 -10.41 -9.94 -22.93
CA ALA A 42 -9.19 -9.48 -22.26
C ALA A 42 -9.13 -7.95 -22.10
N THR A 43 -9.47 -7.19 -23.14
CA THR A 43 -9.51 -5.71 -23.08
C THR A 43 -10.61 -5.19 -22.16
N THR A 44 -11.73 -5.90 -22.04
CA THR A 44 -12.82 -5.53 -21.13
C THR A 44 -12.45 -5.77 -19.66
N HIS A 45 -11.78 -6.89 -19.36
CA HIS A 45 -11.26 -7.18 -18.01
C HIS A 45 -10.17 -6.19 -17.58
N GLU A 46 -9.26 -5.83 -18.47
CA GLU A 46 -8.21 -4.86 -18.19
C GLU A 46 -8.78 -3.44 -17.97
N GLY A 47 -9.80 -3.06 -18.74
CA GLY A 47 -10.55 -1.82 -18.54
C GLY A 47 -11.28 -1.74 -17.19
N ALA A 48 -11.95 -2.84 -16.80
CA ALA A 48 -12.63 -2.94 -15.51
C ALA A 48 -11.64 -2.87 -14.33
N ALA A 49 -10.54 -3.64 -14.40
CA ALA A 49 -9.49 -3.61 -13.39
C ALA A 49 -8.87 -2.21 -13.23
N LYS A 50 -8.66 -1.51 -14.35
CA LYS A 50 -8.16 -0.13 -14.35
C LYS A 50 -9.15 0.86 -13.72
N ALA A 51 -10.45 0.71 -13.99
CA ALA A 51 -11.48 1.55 -13.39
C ALA A 51 -11.55 1.37 -11.87
N VAL A 52 -11.54 0.12 -11.38
CA VAL A 52 -11.53 -0.19 -9.94
C VAL A 52 -10.28 0.37 -9.26
N ARG A 53 -9.08 0.16 -9.85
CA ARG A 53 -7.83 0.69 -9.30
C ARG A 53 -7.85 2.22 -9.17
N ARG A 54 -8.42 2.90 -10.16
CA ARG A 54 -8.57 4.36 -10.15
C ARG A 54 -9.57 4.81 -9.08
N ALA A 55 -10.70 4.13 -8.93
CA ALA A 55 -11.68 4.44 -7.89
C ALA A 55 -11.07 4.30 -6.48
N VAL A 56 -10.33 3.22 -6.23
CA VAL A 56 -9.59 3.02 -4.98
C VAL A 56 -8.57 4.14 -4.75
N ARG A 57 -7.80 4.54 -5.77
CA ARG A 57 -6.87 5.67 -5.67
C ARG A 57 -7.57 6.99 -5.35
N VAL A 58 -8.74 7.26 -5.94
CA VAL A 58 -9.53 8.47 -5.63
C VAL A 58 -9.87 8.51 -4.14
N LEU A 59 -10.32 7.40 -3.55
CA LEU A 59 -10.62 7.33 -2.12
C LEU A 59 -9.38 7.62 -1.25
N PHE A 60 -8.22 7.06 -1.61
CA PHE A 60 -6.98 7.35 -0.89
C PHE A 60 -6.57 8.83 -1.00
N CYS A 61 -6.61 9.43 -2.21
CA CYS A 61 -6.31 10.84 -2.39
C CYS A 61 -7.23 11.75 -1.57
N LEU A 62 -8.53 11.41 -1.50
CA LEU A 62 -9.50 12.14 -0.68
C LEU A 62 -9.26 11.98 0.82
N SER A 63 -8.77 10.81 1.26
CA SER A 63 -8.47 10.56 2.67
C SER A 63 -7.29 11.36 3.21
N GLU A 64 -6.38 11.79 2.33
CA GLU A 64 -5.18 12.55 2.67
C GLU A 64 -5.43 14.08 2.75
N GLU A 65 -6.54 14.57 2.18
CA GLU A 65 -6.79 16.00 2.00
C GLU A 65 -8.06 16.46 2.72
N ARG A 66 -7.88 17.11 3.88
CA ARG A 66 -8.99 17.55 4.75
C ARG A 66 -9.91 18.59 4.12
N ARG A 67 -9.43 19.37 3.16
CA ARG A 67 -10.26 20.38 2.45
C ARG A 67 -11.11 19.78 1.32
N GLY A 68 -10.95 18.47 1.05
CA GLY A 68 -11.51 17.81 -0.13
C GLY A 68 -10.81 18.22 -1.44
N LEU A 69 -11.05 17.45 -2.49
CA LEU A 69 -10.43 17.67 -3.81
C LEU A 69 -11.47 17.94 -4.89
N GLY A 70 -11.16 18.84 -5.81
CA GLY A 70 -11.95 19.08 -7.01
C GLY A 70 -11.70 18.01 -8.07
N VAL A 71 -12.62 17.91 -9.03
CA VAL A 71 -12.52 16.94 -10.13
C VAL A 71 -11.25 17.06 -10.96
N SER A 72 -10.72 18.28 -11.13
CA SER A 72 -9.50 18.51 -11.92
C SER A 72 -8.26 18.01 -11.17
N GLU A 73 -8.17 18.29 -9.86
CA GLU A 73 -7.09 17.80 -8.99
C GLU A 73 -7.07 16.27 -9.01
N LEU A 74 -8.22 15.62 -8.81
CA LEU A 74 -8.34 14.16 -8.83
C LEU A 74 -8.00 13.52 -10.18
N ALA A 75 -8.43 14.15 -11.28
CA ALA A 75 -8.14 13.67 -12.63
C ALA A 75 -6.62 13.67 -12.90
N GLU A 76 -5.93 14.74 -12.49
CA GLU A 76 -4.49 14.88 -12.62
C GLU A 76 -3.74 13.88 -11.74
N THR A 77 -4.01 13.87 -10.42
CA THR A 77 -3.31 13.01 -9.46
C THR A 77 -3.45 11.52 -9.80
N VAL A 78 -4.62 11.07 -10.23
CA VAL A 78 -4.87 9.65 -10.53
C VAL A 78 -4.53 9.29 -11.97
N GLY A 79 -4.24 10.27 -12.83
CA GLY A 79 -3.90 10.08 -14.24
C GLY A 79 -5.08 9.60 -15.07
N MET A 80 -6.17 10.37 -15.10
CA MET A 80 -7.37 10.11 -15.91
C MET A 80 -7.96 11.40 -16.52
N THR A 81 -8.87 11.27 -17.49
CA THR A 81 -9.55 12.44 -18.07
C THR A 81 -10.61 12.99 -17.11
N LYS A 82 -10.91 14.29 -17.16
CA LYS A 82 -11.97 14.91 -16.33
C LYS A 82 -13.33 14.25 -16.51
N THR A 83 -13.68 13.84 -17.74
CA THR A 83 -14.92 13.10 -18.02
C THR A 83 -14.95 11.74 -17.32
N THR A 84 -13.81 11.03 -17.28
CA THR A 84 -13.70 9.75 -16.55
C THR A 84 -13.81 9.98 -15.05
N ALA A 85 -13.14 11.01 -14.53
CA ALA A 85 -13.21 11.39 -13.12
C ALA A 85 -14.65 11.73 -12.70
N HIS A 86 -15.36 12.58 -13.46
CA HIS A 86 -16.76 12.92 -13.17
C HIS A 86 -17.67 11.68 -13.10
N ARG A 87 -17.59 10.78 -14.08
CA ARG A 87 -18.39 9.55 -14.07
C ARG A 87 -18.07 8.66 -12.87
N MET A 88 -16.80 8.57 -12.52
CA MET A 88 -16.35 7.77 -11.37
C MET A 88 -16.80 8.37 -10.05
N LEU A 89 -16.69 9.69 -9.90
CA LEU A 89 -17.12 10.41 -8.70
C LEU A 89 -18.64 10.30 -8.50
N SER A 90 -19.43 10.43 -9.58
CA SER A 90 -20.88 10.22 -9.52
C SER A 90 -21.22 8.83 -8.96
N VAL A 91 -20.57 7.77 -9.46
CA VAL A 91 -20.81 6.40 -8.95
C VAL A 91 -20.40 6.25 -7.49
N LEU A 92 -19.24 6.81 -7.10
CA LEU A 92 -18.78 6.76 -5.70
C LEU A 92 -19.71 7.55 -4.76
N GLU A 93 -20.28 8.65 -5.24
CA GLU A 93 -21.24 9.49 -4.51
C GLU A 93 -22.59 8.78 -4.36
N ASP A 94 -23.09 8.16 -5.44
CA ASP A 94 -24.34 7.36 -5.43
C ASP A 94 -24.26 6.19 -4.42
N GLU A 95 -23.09 5.57 -4.29
CA GLU A 95 -22.81 4.50 -3.30
C GLU A 95 -22.52 5.05 -1.89
N GLY A 96 -22.49 6.38 -1.71
CA GLY A 96 -22.23 7.07 -0.45
C GLY A 96 -20.79 6.96 0.05
N LEU A 97 -19.84 6.57 -0.81
CA LEU A 97 -18.42 6.45 -0.48
C LEU A 97 -17.70 7.81 -0.46
N ILE A 98 -18.23 8.78 -1.20
CA ILE A 98 -17.78 10.19 -1.19
C ILE A 98 -18.99 11.12 -1.04
N LEU A 99 -18.73 12.38 -0.72
CA LEU A 99 -19.73 13.45 -0.67
C LEU A 99 -19.27 14.61 -1.55
N ALA A 100 -20.16 15.17 -2.37
CA ALA A 100 -19.89 16.44 -3.04
C ALA A 100 -20.36 17.62 -2.17
N ASN A 101 -19.49 18.59 -1.98
CA ASN A 101 -19.83 19.86 -1.34
C ASN A 101 -20.47 20.79 -2.40
N PRO A 102 -21.75 21.19 -2.24
CA PRO A 102 -22.46 21.96 -3.26
C PRO A 102 -21.96 23.40 -3.39
N VAL A 103 -21.24 23.92 -2.38
CA VAL A 103 -20.71 25.30 -2.37
C VAL A 103 -19.31 25.34 -2.96
N THR A 104 -18.43 24.42 -2.56
CA THR A 104 -17.03 24.43 -2.98
C THR A 104 -16.77 23.59 -4.22
N HIS A 105 -17.73 22.76 -4.63
CA HIS A 105 -17.61 21.75 -5.69
C HIS A 105 -16.43 20.79 -5.47
N ARG A 106 -16.06 20.58 -4.21
CA ARG A 106 -15.04 19.62 -3.77
C ARG A 106 -15.70 18.34 -3.33
N TYR A 107 -14.98 17.24 -3.48
CA TYR A 107 -15.38 15.93 -3.00
C TYR A 107 -14.63 15.61 -1.71
N GLU A 108 -15.31 14.95 -0.79
CA GLU A 108 -14.81 14.52 0.51
C GLU A 108 -15.17 13.05 0.75
N ILE A 109 -14.57 12.41 1.76
CA ILE A 109 -14.91 11.05 2.16
C ILE A 109 -16.34 10.98 2.70
N GLY A 110 -17.12 10.00 2.23
CA GLY A 110 -18.49 9.76 2.64
C GLY A 110 -18.65 8.69 3.72
N TYR A 111 -19.84 8.66 4.33
CA TYR A 111 -20.15 7.77 5.45
C TYR A 111 -20.22 6.28 5.08
N GLY A 112 -20.30 5.94 3.78
CA GLY A 112 -20.27 4.56 3.31
C GLY A 112 -19.00 3.81 3.75
N LEU A 113 -17.87 4.51 3.87
CA LEU A 113 -16.62 3.94 4.40
C LEU A 113 -16.69 3.65 5.90
N VAL A 114 -17.40 4.46 6.69
CA VAL A 114 -17.65 4.18 8.11
C VAL A 114 -18.46 2.90 8.27
N ARG A 115 -19.49 2.71 7.43
CA ARG A 115 -20.30 1.47 7.42
C ARG A 115 -19.42 0.24 7.19
N ILE A 116 -18.50 0.30 6.22
CA ILE A 116 -17.55 -0.79 5.94
C ILE A 116 -16.59 -1.01 7.10
N ALA A 117 -15.94 0.05 7.58
CA ALA A 117 -14.96 -0.02 8.66
C ALA A 117 -15.57 -0.54 9.98
N SER A 118 -16.80 -0.11 10.31
CA SER A 118 -17.50 -0.56 11.52
C SER A 118 -17.69 -2.06 11.57
N LYS A 119 -17.93 -2.70 10.40
CA LYS A 119 -18.09 -4.16 10.34
C LYS A 119 -16.77 -4.85 10.71
N PHE A 120 -15.65 -4.40 10.15
CA PHE A 120 -14.31 -4.91 10.46
C PHE A 120 -13.89 -4.67 11.92
N LEU A 121 -14.27 -3.52 12.51
CA LEU A 121 -14.00 -3.25 13.92
C LEU A 121 -14.86 -4.11 14.87
N SER A 122 -16.04 -4.54 14.42
CA SER A 122 -17.00 -5.32 15.22
C SER A 122 -16.91 -6.84 15.05
N SER A 123 -16.30 -7.34 13.96
CA SER A 123 -16.00 -8.78 13.82
C SER A 123 -14.91 -9.17 14.82
N GLY A 124 -14.99 -10.39 15.37
CA GLY A 124 -14.18 -10.90 16.49
C GLY A 124 -12.70 -11.16 16.16
N ASP A 125 -12.09 -10.27 15.38
CA ASP A 125 -10.77 -10.39 14.78
C ASP A 125 -9.72 -9.83 15.75
N LEU A 126 -8.79 -9.04 15.21
CA LEU A 126 -7.74 -8.37 15.95
C LEU A 126 -8.19 -7.11 16.72
N PRO A 127 -9.01 -6.19 16.17
CA PRO A 127 -9.29 -4.91 16.84
C PRO A 127 -10.06 -5.07 18.16
N SER A 128 -11.20 -5.77 18.11
CA SER A 128 -12.09 -5.97 19.27
C SER A 128 -11.40 -6.75 20.39
N THR A 129 -10.60 -7.75 20.03
CA THR A 129 -9.79 -8.54 20.97
C THR A 129 -8.68 -7.71 21.63
N SER A 130 -8.03 -6.81 20.87
CA SER A 130 -6.86 -6.08 21.37
C SER A 130 -7.21 -4.87 22.24
N LEU A 131 -8.34 -4.20 21.97
CA LEU A 131 -8.66 -2.91 22.58
C LEU A 131 -8.62 -2.90 24.13
N PRO A 132 -9.15 -3.91 24.86
CA PRO A 132 -9.03 -3.94 26.32
C PRO A 132 -7.58 -3.96 26.82
N TYR A 133 -6.70 -4.68 26.14
CA TYR A 133 -5.28 -4.77 26.50
C TYR A 133 -4.52 -3.48 26.20
N LEU A 134 -4.92 -2.72 25.17
CA LEU A 134 -4.38 -1.38 24.93
C LEU A 134 -4.73 -0.42 26.06
N HIS A 135 -5.98 -0.44 26.53
CA HIS A 135 -6.39 0.36 27.69
C HIS A 135 -5.61 -0.02 28.95
N GLN A 136 -5.51 -1.31 29.23
CA GLN A 136 -4.75 -1.80 30.39
C GLN A 136 -3.28 -1.37 30.33
N LEU A 137 -2.62 -1.54 29.18
CA LEU A 137 -1.22 -1.12 29.02
C LEU A 137 -1.10 0.39 29.19
N ARG A 138 -2.00 1.19 28.61
CA ARG A 138 -2.01 2.66 28.73
C ARG A 138 -2.15 3.08 30.18
N ASP A 139 -3.06 2.46 30.93
CA ASP A 139 -3.30 2.75 32.34
C ASP A 139 -2.08 2.41 33.21
N GLN A 140 -1.35 1.34 32.87
CA GLN A 140 -0.13 0.93 33.57
C GLN A 140 1.11 1.78 33.22
N CYS A 141 1.30 2.12 31.93
CA CYS A 141 2.49 2.83 31.48
C CYS A 141 2.37 4.36 31.57
N GLY A 142 1.14 4.88 31.47
CA GLY A 142 0.84 6.31 31.42
C GLY A 142 1.09 6.97 30.06
N GLU A 143 1.47 6.20 29.04
CA GLU A 143 1.84 6.70 27.71
C GLU A 143 0.87 6.23 26.62
N THR A 144 0.96 6.81 25.43
CA THR A 144 0.09 6.44 24.32
C THR A 144 0.41 5.02 23.88
N VAL A 145 -0.62 4.20 23.70
CA VAL A 145 -0.47 2.83 23.22
C VAL A 145 -1.07 2.70 21.81
N VAL A 146 -0.31 2.10 20.90
CA VAL A 146 -0.71 1.91 19.51
C VAL A 146 -0.57 0.45 19.12
N LEU A 147 -1.57 -0.08 18.41
CA LEU A 147 -1.49 -1.35 17.71
C LEU A 147 -1.37 -1.07 16.20
N SER A 148 -0.41 -1.68 15.54
CA SER A 148 -0.21 -1.55 14.09
C SER A 148 -0.21 -2.90 13.39
N VAL A 149 -0.67 -2.90 12.13
CA VAL A 149 -0.63 -4.04 11.22
C VAL A 149 0.19 -3.70 9.98
N ARG A 150 0.67 -4.71 9.26
CA ARG A 150 1.32 -4.52 7.96
C ARG A 150 0.27 -4.42 6.84
N LEU A 151 0.45 -3.47 5.93
CA LEU A 151 -0.24 -3.39 4.64
C LEU A 151 0.80 -3.08 3.56
N GLY A 152 1.16 -4.09 2.75
CA GLY A 152 2.21 -3.95 1.74
C GLY A 152 3.55 -3.54 2.36
N TYR A 153 4.12 -2.41 1.92
CA TYR A 153 5.39 -1.87 2.42
C TYR A 153 5.24 -0.93 3.63
N GLN A 154 4.02 -0.77 4.14
CA GLN A 154 3.70 0.17 5.22
C GLN A 154 3.16 -0.56 6.45
N ARG A 155 3.33 0.07 7.61
CA ARG A 155 2.52 -0.21 8.79
C ARG A 155 1.33 0.75 8.83
N ILE A 156 0.18 0.24 9.23
CA ILE A 156 -1.04 1.01 9.48
C ILE A 156 -1.30 1.04 10.97
N ALA A 157 -1.51 2.22 11.55
CA ALA A 157 -2.00 2.34 12.92
C ALA A 157 -3.47 1.92 12.98
N LEU A 158 -3.73 0.74 13.55
CA LEU A 158 -5.05 0.14 13.58
C LEU A 158 -5.88 0.63 14.77
N LEU A 159 -5.27 0.67 15.96
CA LEU A 159 -5.88 1.18 17.18
C LEU A 159 -4.90 2.10 17.91
N GLN A 160 -5.45 3.08 18.62
CA GLN A 160 -4.71 3.93 19.54
C GLN A 160 -5.53 4.20 20.78
N VAL A 161 -4.89 4.14 21.95
CA VAL A 161 -5.40 4.68 23.21
C VAL A 161 -4.43 5.76 23.66
N GLU A 162 -4.90 6.99 23.76
CA GLU A 162 -4.06 8.13 24.10
C GLU A 162 -3.60 8.11 25.57
N SER A 163 -2.38 8.60 25.79
CA SER A 163 -1.81 8.86 27.11
C SER A 163 -2.76 9.73 27.95
N THR A 164 -2.73 9.52 29.27
CA THR A 164 -3.41 10.37 30.26
C THR A 164 -2.65 11.66 30.58
N GLN A 165 -1.47 11.88 29.98
CA GLN A 165 -0.64 13.07 30.19
C GLN A 165 -1.07 14.22 29.28
N GLU A 166 -0.89 15.47 29.74
CA GLU A 166 -1.22 16.67 28.97
C GLU A 166 -0.41 16.75 27.67
N LEU A 167 0.91 16.58 27.77
CA LEU A 167 1.79 16.43 26.61
C LEU A 167 1.86 14.96 26.21
N ARG A 168 1.15 14.63 25.15
CA ARG A 168 1.07 13.28 24.58
C ARG A 168 1.51 13.28 23.13
N CYS A 169 2.19 12.21 22.75
CA CYS A 169 2.47 11.94 21.35
C CYS A 169 1.29 11.11 20.80
N SER A 170 0.84 11.42 19.59
CA SER A 170 -0.25 10.70 18.91
C SER A 170 0.18 10.30 17.51
N THR A 171 -0.47 9.26 16.99
CA THR A 171 -0.45 8.89 15.58
C THR A 171 -1.87 8.93 15.05
N GLU A 172 -2.04 9.24 13.78
CA GLU A 172 -3.36 9.22 13.15
C GLU A 172 -3.76 7.76 12.85
N ILE A 173 -4.93 7.33 13.33
CA ILE A 173 -5.46 5.99 13.03
C ILE A 173 -5.70 5.89 11.52
N GLY A 174 -5.33 4.77 10.93
CA GLY A 174 -5.38 4.54 9.48
C GLY A 174 -4.18 5.09 8.70
N SER A 175 -3.32 5.93 9.32
CA SER A 175 -2.13 6.45 8.64
C SER A 175 -1.12 5.34 8.31
N GLY A 176 -0.61 5.37 7.08
CA GLY A 176 0.43 4.48 6.59
C GLY A 176 1.82 5.07 6.78
N LEU A 177 2.72 4.29 7.39
CA LEU A 177 4.10 4.70 7.66
C LEU A 177 5.09 3.61 7.26
N PRO A 178 6.35 3.93 6.90
CA PRO A 178 7.33 2.93 6.49
C PRO A 178 7.57 1.87 7.57
N LEU A 179 7.72 0.61 7.15
CA LEU A 179 8.09 -0.50 8.05
C LEU A 179 9.52 -0.35 8.57
N CYS A 180 10.42 0.25 7.78
CA CYS A 180 11.84 0.39 8.11
C CYS A 180 12.13 1.38 9.26
N LYS A 181 11.13 2.13 9.74
CA LYS A 181 11.31 3.19 10.76
C LYS A 181 10.42 2.98 11.98
N GLY A 182 11.01 3.20 13.15
CA GLY A 182 10.32 3.13 14.42
C GLY A 182 10.08 1.70 14.90
N ALA A 183 9.86 1.56 16.21
CA ALA A 183 9.75 0.27 16.87
C ALA A 183 8.63 -0.62 16.29
N LEU A 184 7.42 -0.09 16.13
CA LEU A 184 6.26 -0.82 15.57
C LEU A 184 6.54 -1.41 14.18
N GLY A 185 7.15 -0.63 13.30
CA GLY A 185 7.44 -1.04 11.93
C GLY A 185 8.51 -2.11 11.88
N LYS A 186 9.60 -1.91 12.62
CA LYS A 186 10.72 -2.84 12.66
C LYS A 186 10.35 -4.19 13.29
N VAL A 187 9.46 -4.22 14.29
CA VAL A 187 8.90 -5.47 14.82
C VAL A 187 8.17 -6.26 13.74
N LEU A 188 7.32 -5.60 12.95
CA LEU A 188 6.60 -6.26 11.85
C LEU A 188 7.58 -6.74 10.77
N LEU A 189 8.54 -5.89 10.38
CA LEU A 189 9.53 -6.17 9.35
C LEU A 189 10.46 -7.34 9.71
N ALA A 190 10.89 -7.43 10.97
CA ALA A 190 11.84 -8.45 11.44
C ALA A 190 11.30 -9.90 11.37
N HIS A 191 9.98 -10.06 11.25
CA HIS A 191 9.31 -11.36 11.23
C HIS A 191 8.80 -11.77 9.84
N LEU A 192 9.17 -11.02 8.80
CA LEU A 192 8.81 -11.34 7.43
C LEU A 192 9.78 -12.35 6.80
N PRO A 193 9.38 -13.01 5.70
CA PRO A 193 10.30 -13.77 4.86
C PRO A 193 11.46 -12.89 4.36
N PRO A 194 12.70 -13.43 4.21
CA PRO A 194 13.85 -12.65 3.75
C PRO A 194 13.62 -11.90 2.43
N GLU A 195 12.92 -12.51 1.48
CA GLU A 195 12.57 -11.92 0.19
C GLU A 195 11.69 -10.66 0.32
N ASP A 196 10.72 -10.69 1.22
CA ASP A 196 9.85 -9.55 1.54
C ASP A 196 10.66 -8.44 2.21
N ILE A 197 11.56 -8.79 3.13
CA ILE A 197 12.42 -7.83 3.84
C ILE A 197 13.29 -7.09 2.82
N GLU A 198 13.95 -7.82 1.92
CA GLU A 198 14.80 -7.24 0.89
C GLU A 198 14.02 -6.29 -0.03
N GLU A 199 12.84 -6.69 -0.48
CA GLU A 199 11.99 -5.86 -1.34
C GLU A 199 11.54 -4.57 -0.63
N ILE A 200 11.10 -4.67 0.64
CA ILE A 200 10.67 -3.52 1.45
C ILE A 200 11.84 -2.55 1.68
N ILE A 201 13.02 -3.07 2.02
CA ILE A 201 14.20 -2.23 2.26
C ILE A 201 14.63 -1.55 0.96
N GLN A 202 14.64 -2.26 -0.17
CA GLN A 202 14.98 -1.69 -1.47
C GLN A 202 14.00 -0.57 -1.87
N GLN A 203 12.70 -0.78 -1.70
CA GLN A 203 11.70 0.26 -1.96
C GLN A 203 11.85 1.48 -1.05
N TYR A 204 12.24 1.26 0.21
CA TYR A 204 12.39 2.33 1.17
C TYR A 204 13.68 3.16 0.97
N LEU A 205 14.80 2.51 0.67
CA LEU A 205 16.10 3.18 0.50
C LEU A 205 16.32 3.73 -0.92
N GLY A 206 15.61 3.20 -1.92
CA GLY A 206 15.79 3.59 -3.32
C GLY A 206 17.02 2.91 -3.94
N PRO A 207 17.68 3.53 -4.94
CA PRO A 207 18.79 2.91 -5.67
C PRO A 207 19.97 2.49 -4.79
N THR A 208 20.65 1.42 -5.21
CA THR A 208 21.86 0.93 -4.54
C THR A 208 23.03 1.91 -4.70
N THR A 209 23.56 2.35 -3.57
CA THR A 209 24.71 3.25 -3.39
C THR A 209 25.48 2.81 -2.15
N ILE A 210 26.69 3.34 -1.94
CA ILE A 210 27.47 3.04 -0.72
C ILE A 210 26.69 3.42 0.55
N GLU A 211 25.99 4.54 0.53
CA GLU A 211 25.19 5.01 1.66
C GLU A 211 23.99 4.09 1.91
N THR A 212 23.22 3.77 0.87
CA THR A 212 22.03 2.91 1.01
C THR A 212 22.39 1.46 1.35
N GLU A 213 23.54 0.95 0.92
CA GLU A 213 24.06 -0.36 1.37
C GLU A 213 24.43 -0.35 2.85
N THR A 214 25.05 0.72 3.34
CA THR A 214 25.39 0.87 4.77
C THR A 214 24.11 0.91 5.62
N GLN A 215 23.13 1.71 5.22
CA GLN A 215 21.82 1.80 5.88
C GLN A 215 21.07 0.46 5.85
N LYS A 216 21.13 -0.27 4.73
CA LYS A 216 20.57 -1.62 4.61
C LYS A 216 21.21 -2.58 5.60
N TYR A 217 22.54 -2.61 5.69
CA TYR A 217 23.27 -3.47 6.62
C TYR A 217 22.92 -3.16 8.09
N GLU A 218 22.86 -1.88 8.46
CA GLU A 218 22.46 -1.45 9.80
C GLU A 218 21.03 -1.88 10.13
N LEU A 219 20.10 -1.69 9.19
CA LEU A 219 18.71 -2.11 9.37
C LEU A 219 18.59 -3.63 9.51
N LEU A 220 19.24 -4.41 8.64
CA LEU A 220 19.24 -5.87 8.74
C LEU A 220 19.80 -6.37 10.08
N THR A 221 20.86 -5.73 10.58
CA THR A 221 21.43 -6.02 11.90
C THR A 221 20.41 -5.78 13.02
N GLN A 222 19.70 -4.65 12.98
CA GLN A 222 18.65 -4.35 13.95
C GLN A 222 17.48 -5.33 13.86
N LEU A 223 17.06 -5.73 12.65
CA LEU A 223 15.98 -6.70 12.46
C LEU A 223 16.36 -8.07 13.02
N HIS A 224 17.61 -8.50 12.86
CA HIS A 224 18.11 -9.73 13.48
C HIS A 224 18.01 -9.66 15.01
N GLN A 225 18.51 -8.56 15.61
CA GLN A 225 18.43 -8.35 17.06
C GLN A 225 16.99 -8.36 17.57
N ILE A 226 16.07 -7.69 16.86
CA ILE A 226 14.64 -7.66 17.20
C ILE A 226 14.03 -9.06 17.18
N ARG A 227 14.42 -9.90 16.21
CA ARG A 227 13.94 -11.28 16.11
C ARG A 227 14.46 -12.16 17.25
N GLU A 228 15.71 -11.97 17.67
CA GLU A 228 16.29 -12.71 18.79
C GLU A 228 15.72 -12.30 20.15
N GLN A 229 15.58 -10.99 20.39
CA GLN A 229 15.15 -10.47 21.68
C GLN A 229 13.63 -10.36 21.84
N GLY A 230 12.87 -10.34 20.73
CA GLY A 230 11.40 -10.32 20.75
C GLY A 230 10.76 -8.93 20.90
N TYR A 231 11.55 -7.85 20.88
CA TYR A 231 11.05 -6.47 20.97
C TYR A 231 11.91 -5.49 20.17
N ALA A 232 11.40 -4.28 19.96
CA ALA A 232 12.17 -3.16 19.41
C ALA A 232 12.02 -1.92 20.29
N ILE A 233 13.12 -1.19 20.46
CA ILE A 233 13.11 0.16 21.05
C ILE A 233 13.61 1.11 19.97
N SER A 234 12.96 2.26 19.83
CA SER A 234 13.31 3.25 18.83
C SER A 234 13.35 4.64 19.46
N HIS A 235 14.39 5.41 19.14
CA HIS A 235 14.62 6.76 19.63
C HIS A 235 14.68 7.73 18.44
N GLY A 236 13.76 8.68 18.38
CA GLY A 236 13.79 9.79 17.41
C GLY A 236 13.56 9.43 15.93
N GLU A 237 13.45 8.14 15.56
CA GLU A 237 13.43 7.74 14.14
C GLU A 237 12.21 8.22 13.35
N ARG A 238 11.07 8.38 14.04
CA ARG A 238 9.80 8.82 13.45
C ARG A 238 9.52 10.29 13.69
N MET A 239 9.80 10.73 14.91
CA MET A 239 9.56 12.08 15.39
C MET A 239 10.70 12.42 16.35
N PRO A 240 11.42 13.54 16.14
CA PRO A 240 12.44 14.00 17.06
C PRO A 240 11.90 14.08 18.49
N GLY A 241 12.66 13.55 19.45
CA GLY A 241 12.26 13.49 20.86
C GLY A 241 11.21 12.42 21.20
N GLY A 242 10.80 11.57 20.27
CA GLY A 242 9.89 10.45 20.52
C GLY A 242 10.62 9.14 20.79
N VAL A 243 10.12 8.34 21.74
CA VAL A 243 10.61 6.99 22.05
C VAL A 243 9.46 6.00 21.96
N GLY A 244 9.69 4.85 21.32
CA GLY A 244 8.72 3.77 21.23
C GLY A 244 9.32 2.44 21.66
N ILE A 245 8.56 1.65 22.41
CA ILE A 245 8.88 0.29 22.84
C ILE A 245 7.80 -0.62 22.27
N ALA A 246 8.16 -1.58 21.43
CA ALA A 246 7.22 -2.41 20.69
C ALA A 246 7.50 -3.91 20.83
N ALA A 247 6.44 -4.71 20.84
CA ALA A 247 6.50 -6.18 20.85
C ALA A 247 5.52 -6.79 19.82
N PRO A 248 5.80 -8.00 19.30
CA PRO A 248 5.00 -8.66 18.29
C PRO A 248 3.74 -9.31 18.87
N VAL A 249 2.62 -9.13 18.21
CA VAL A 249 1.38 -9.88 18.44
C VAL A 249 1.28 -11.00 17.41
N LYS A 250 1.15 -12.23 17.89
CA LYS A 250 1.13 -13.45 17.09
C LYS A 250 -0.27 -14.04 17.00
N ASN A 251 -0.57 -14.65 15.87
CA ASN A 251 -1.77 -15.46 15.69
C ASN A 251 -1.55 -16.90 16.24
N PRO A 252 -2.57 -17.78 16.22
CA PRO A 252 -2.42 -19.15 16.74
C PRO A 252 -1.36 -19.99 16.00
N LEU A 253 -1.00 -19.63 14.77
CA LEU A 253 0.06 -20.27 13.99
C LEU A 253 1.46 -19.74 14.35
N GLY A 254 1.57 -18.86 15.35
CA GLY A 254 2.84 -18.21 15.74
C GLY A 254 3.30 -17.12 14.77
N THR A 255 2.51 -16.78 13.74
CA THR A 255 2.84 -15.73 12.76
C THR A 255 2.56 -14.36 13.36
N VAL A 256 3.49 -13.41 13.21
CA VAL A 256 3.30 -12.02 13.66
C VAL A 256 2.28 -11.34 12.75
N VAL A 257 1.13 -10.97 13.31
CA VAL A 257 0.02 -10.32 12.59
C VAL A 257 -0.14 -8.84 12.95
N ALA A 258 0.43 -8.42 14.08
CA ALA A 258 0.44 -7.04 14.51
C ALA A 258 1.65 -6.75 15.41
N SER A 259 1.88 -5.48 15.69
CA SER A 259 2.80 -5.02 16.74
C SER A 259 2.08 -4.04 17.65
N ILE A 260 2.33 -4.14 18.95
CA ILE A 260 1.83 -3.20 19.97
C ILE A 260 3.01 -2.42 20.52
N ALA A 261 2.80 -1.13 20.80
CA ALA A 261 3.83 -0.30 21.41
C ALA A 261 3.29 0.71 22.41
N ALA A 262 4.08 0.97 23.45
CA ALA A 262 3.99 2.19 24.24
C ALA A 262 4.91 3.26 23.61
N TYR A 263 4.39 4.48 23.50
CA TYR A 263 5.04 5.60 22.79
C TYR A 263 4.83 6.92 23.53
N GLY A 264 5.92 7.67 23.71
CA GLY A 264 5.94 8.93 24.45
C GLY A 264 7.23 9.73 24.25
N PRO A 265 7.36 10.89 24.90
CA PRO A 265 8.54 11.74 24.79
C PRO A 265 9.74 11.15 25.53
N ASP A 266 10.93 11.34 24.97
CA ASP A 266 12.23 10.90 25.52
C ASP A 266 12.50 11.41 26.94
N ARG A 267 12.00 12.61 27.29
CA ARG A 267 12.08 13.18 28.63
C ARG A 267 11.40 12.33 29.70
N ARG A 268 10.36 11.56 29.34
CA ARG A 268 9.66 10.62 30.25
C ARG A 268 10.10 9.19 30.03
N LEU A 269 10.32 8.80 28.78
CA LEU A 269 10.80 7.48 28.39
C LEU A 269 12.33 7.41 28.44
N THR A 270 12.88 7.64 29.64
CA THR A 270 14.30 7.46 29.94
C THR A 270 14.68 5.98 29.93
N GLN A 271 15.97 5.66 29.89
CA GLN A 271 16.45 4.27 29.89
C GLN A 271 15.91 3.45 31.08
N SER A 272 15.85 4.03 32.27
CA SER A 272 15.29 3.37 33.46
C SER A 272 13.80 3.12 33.32
N ARG A 273 13.05 4.07 32.74
CA ARG A 273 11.61 3.90 32.49
C ARG A 273 11.36 2.84 31.43
N ILE A 274 12.17 2.80 30.38
CA ILE A 274 12.10 1.77 29.32
C ILE A 274 12.24 0.37 29.92
N GLN A 275 13.19 0.14 30.84
CA GLN A 275 13.36 -1.16 31.51
C GLN A 275 12.14 -1.59 32.32
N VAL A 276 11.41 -0.63 32.90
CA VAL A 276 10.15 -0.90 33.63
C VAL A 276 8.99 -1.17 32.68
N LEU A 277 8.92 -0.47 31.55
CA LEU A 277 7.80 -0.57 30.62
C LEU A 277 7.91 -1.75 29.65
N LEU A 278 9.11 -2.18 29.30
CA LEU A 278 9.32 -3.26 28.35
C LEU A 278 8.56 -4.55 28.74
N PRO A 279 8.66 -5.07 29.98
CA PRO A 279 7.89 -6.25 30.38
C PRO A 279 6.37 -6.06 30.27
N LEU A 280 5.87 -4.84 30.49
CA LEU A 280 4.44 -4.54 30.35
C LEU A 280 3.99 -4.59 28.88
N VAL A 281 4.81 -4.07 27.97
CA VAL A 281 4.56 -4.13 26.53
C VAL A 281 4.59 -5.56 26.02
N GLU A 282 5.57 -6.35 26.44
CA GLU A 282 5.67 -7.77 26.09
C GLU A 282 4.48 -8.57 26.64
N GLN A 283 4.11 -8.34 27.89
CA GLN A 283 2.94 -8.99 28.51
C GLN A 283 1.65 -8.63 27.78
N ALA A 284 1.46 -7.37 27.37
CA ALA A 284 0.30 -6.96 26.59
C ALA A 284 0.27 -7.68 25.24
N ALA A 285 1.40 -7.76 24.54
CA ALA A 285 1.51 -8.47 23.27
C ALA A 285 1.19 -9.97 23.40
N ALA A 286 1.72 -10.62 24.45
CA ALA A 286 1.45 -12.01 24.77
C ALA A 286 -0.03 -12.26 25.10
N SER A 287 -0.64 -11.38 25.90
CA SER A 287 -2.05 -11.50 26.30
C SER A 287 -2.99 -11.36 25.10
N ILE A 288 -2.70 -10.43 24.19
CA ILE A 288 -3.45 -10.30 22.93
C ILE A 288 -3.26 -11.58 22.09
N SER A 289 -2.03 -12.07 21.95
CA SER A 289 -1.74 -13.28 21.15
C SER A 289 -2.48 -14.52 21.68
N GLN A 290 -2.54 -14.67 23.01
CA GLN A 290 -3.30 -15.73 23.66
C GLN A 290 -4.81 -15.58 23.38
N ALA A 291 -5.37 -14.38 23.57
CA ALA A 291 -6.80 -14.13 23.34
C ALA A 291 -7.21 -14.36 21.88
N LEU A 292 -6.32 -14.08 20.92
CA LEU A 292 -6.55 -14.42 19.50
C LEU A 292 -6.54 -15.93 19.25
N SER A 293 -5.76 -16.68 20.02
CA SER A 293 -5.67 -18.14 19.90
C SER A 293 -6.93 -18.83 20.42
N GLU A 294 -7.47 -18.37 21.55
CA GLU A 294 -8.68 -18.91 22.18
C GLU A 294 -9.96 -18.66 21.36
N ARG A 295 -9.94 -17.70 20.43
CA ARG A 295 -11.07 -17.38 19.52
C ARG A 295 -10.96 -18.07 18.16
N GLY A 296 -9.78 -18.55 17.80
CA GLY A 296 -9.51 -19.24 16.53
C GLY A 296 -9.77 -20.75 16.55
N THR A 297 -10.09 -21.31 17.73
CA THR A 297 -10.58 -22.68 17.94
C THR A 297 -12.10 -22.71 18.02
#